data_AF-A0A849MTT5-F1
#
_entry.id   AF-A0A849MTT5-F1
#
_cell.length_a   1.000
_cell.length_b   1.000
_cell.length_c   1.000
_cell.angle_alpha   90.00
_cell.angle_beta   90.00
_cell.angle_gamma   90.00
#
_symmetry.space_group_name_H-M   'P 1'
#
loop_
_entity.id
_entity.type
_entity.pdbx_description
1 polymer ?
#
loop_
_entity_poly.entity_id
_entity_poly.type
_entity_poly.pdbx_seq_one_letter_code
_entity_poly.pdbx_strand_id
1 'polypeptide(L)'
;MIGLGVAGAAGLVRLAAAEGRLSSEAPLMKPNAAGMKIYKEANCVGCHKWHGDGGGGYGGAALSLRATALTKEQIMEVVRCGRPNTGMPYFDRDAYAADGCYGITREELGESMPMAGPRSLRPREIESVVDYVLAEIKGKGEPNYADCTSFFGDSSRMCQHYRPAGAAEPATDAAGRPIAR
;
A
#
# COMPACT_ATOMS: atom_id res chain seq x y z
N MET A 1 -55.67 52.34 46.29
CA MET A 1 -55.55 52.97 44.96
C MET A 1 -54.36 52.30 44.27
N ILE A 2 -54.51 51.05 43.83
CA ILE A 2 -54.77 50.65 42.44
C ILE A 2 -53.92 51.48 41.46
N GLY A 3 -52.85 50.85 40.96
CA GLY A 3 -52.00 51.35 39.88
C GLY A 3 -51.33 50.17 39.19
N LEU A 4 -51.94 49.77 38.08
CA LEU A 4 -51.67 48.61 37.24
C LEU A 4 -50.59 48.95 36.18
N GLY A 5 -49.79 47.95 35.77
CA GLY A 5 -49.01 47.95 34.52
C GLY A 5 -47.52 48.25 34.71
N VAL A 6 -46.58 47.72 33.95
CA VAL A 6 -46.63 47.06 32.63
C VAL A 6 -45.45 46.07 32.55
N ALA A 7 -45.68 44.93 31.91
CA ALA A 7 -44.67 43.94 31.58
C ALA A 7 -43.65 44.49 30.57
N GLY A 8 -42.35 44.25 30.81
CA GLY A 8 -41.28 44.54 29.85
C GLY A 8 -40.20 43.46 29.95
N ALA A 9 -40.32 42.43 29.11
CA ALA A 9 -39.27 41.45 28.90
C ALA A 9 -38.17 42.08 28.03
N ALA A 10 -36.96 42.24 28.57
CA ALA A 10 -35.76 42.57 27.81
C ALA A 10 -34.76 41.42 27.96
N GLY A 11 -34.55 40.71 26.85
CA GLY A 11 -33.75 39.49 26.79
C GLY A 11 -32.27 39.74 27.04
N LEU A 12 -31.66 38.84 27.81
CA LEU A 12 -30.22 38.69 27.89
C LEU A 12 -29.78 37.74 26.77
N VAL A 13 -29.22 38.32 25.72
CA VAL A 13 -28.50 37.61 24.66
C VAL A 13 -27.32 36.88 25.30
N ARG A 14 -27.35 35.53 25.30
CA ARG A 14 -26.18 34.74 25.64
C ARG A 14 -25.23 34.73 24.46
N LEU A 15 -24.08 35.39 24.59
CA LEU A 15 -22.94 35.16 23.70
C LEU A 15 -22.42 33.73 23.97
N ALA A 16 -22.77 32.80 23.10
CA ALA A 16 -22.09 31.51 23.02
C ALA A 16 -20.74 31.72 22.33
N ALA A 17 -19.64 31.53 23.06
CA ALA A 17 -18.31 31.43 22.47
C ALA A 17 -18.25 30.14 21.63
N ALA A 18 -18.21 30.29 20.30
CA ALA A 18 -17.95 29.19 19.39
C ALA A 18 -16.46 28.85 19.43
N GLU A 19 -16.10 27.80 20.18
CA GLU A 19 -14.79 27.16 20.07
C GLU A 19 -14.73 26.45 18.70
N GLY A 20 -14.19 27.14 17.71
CA GLY A 20 -13.89 26.56 16.41
C GLY A 20 -12.80 25.50 16.55
N ARG A 21 -13.20 24.24 16.69
CA ARG A 21 -12.31 23.10 16.41
C ARG A 21 -12.08 23.06 14.90
N LEU A 22 -10.92 23.55 14.45
CA LEU A 22 -10.43 23.24 13.11
C LEU A 22 -10.13 21.74 13.07
N SER A 23 -11.03 20.96 12.49
CA SER A 23 -10.73 19.61 12.05
C SER A 23 -9.67 19.72 10.94
N SER A 24 -8.44 19.34 11.27
CA SER A 24 -7.42 19.07 10.25
C SER A 24 -7.83 17.77 9.56
N GLU A 25 -8.54 17.87 8.45
CA GLU A 25 -8.61 16.79 7.46
C GLU A 25 -7.23 16.73 6.81
N ALA A 26 -6.31 15.98 7.43
CA ALA A 26 -5.12 15.54 6.74
C ALA A 26 -5.56 14.92 5.41
N PRO A 27 -4.88 15.24 4.27
CA PRO A 27 -5.17 14.56 3.02
C PRO A 27 -5.23 13.07 3.30
N LEU A 28 -6.24 12.38 2.76
CA LEU A 28 -6.42 10.93 2.87
C LEU A 28 -5.13 10.26 2.35
N MET A 29 -4.14 10.10 3.22
CA MET A 29 -2.89 9.42 2.93
C MET A 29 -3.32 8.02 2.50
N LYS A 30 -3.06 7.65 1.25
CA LYS A 30 -3.33 6.29 0.80
C LYS A 30 -2.72 5.33 1.83
N PRO A 31 -3.51 4.44 2.46
CA PRO A 31 -2.96 3.47 3.41
C PRO A 31 -1.75 2.78 2.78
N ASN A 32 -0.66 2.68 3.54
CA ASN A 32 0.56 1.98 3.12
C ASN A 32 1.28 2.54 1.88
N ALA A 33 1.10 3.83 1.55
CA ALA A 33 1.76 4.48 0.40
C ALA A 33 3.29 4.33 0.39
N ALA A 34 3.94 4.37 1.56
CA ALA A 34 5.37 4.16 1.70
C ALA A 34 5.78 2.74 1.26
N GLY A 35 5.05 1.73 1.71
CA GLY A 35 5.25 0.33 1.31
C GLY A 35 5.00 0.10 -0.17
N MET A 36 3.94 0.71 -0.73
CA MET A 36 3.67 0.65 -2.17
C MET A 36 4.80 1.27 -3.00
N LYS A 37 5.36 2.41 -2.55
CA LYS A 37 6.52 3.04 -3.21
C LYS A 37 7.72 2.10 -3.21
N ILE A 38 7.99 1.45 -2.08
CA ILE A 38 9.07 0.46 -1.97
C ILE A 38 8.80 -0.75 -2.86
N TYR A 39 7.57 -1.26 -2.91
CA TYR A 39 7.18 -2.38 -3.77
C TYR A 39 7.46 -2.11 -5.26
N LYS A 40 7.29 -0.84 -5.69
CA LYS A 40 7.64 -0.38 -7.04
C LYS A 40 9.15 -0.25 -7.22
N GLU A 41 9.83 0.48 -6.33
CA GLU A 41 11.25 0.83 -6.47
C GLU A 41 12.20 -0.35 -6.25
N ALA A 42 11.86 -1.29 -5.37
CA ALA A 42 12.58 -2.53 -5.15
C ALA A 42 12.27 -3.59 -6.23
N ASN A 43 11.47 -3.24 -7.24
CA ASN A 43 11.08 -4.07 -8.37
C ASN A 43 10.37 -5.38 -7.98
N CYS A 44 9.62 -5.39 -6.88
CA CYS A 44 8.78 -6.53 -6.51
C CYS A 44 7.75 -6.84 -7.61
N VAL A 45 7.25 -5.78 -8.27
CA VAL A 45 6.34 -5.82 -9.41
C VAL A 45 6.84 -6.65 -10.59
N GLY A 46 8.16 -6.76 -10.80
CA GLY A 46 8.71 -7.48 -11.95
C GLY A 46 8.30 -8.95 -11.95
N CYS A 47 8.27 -9.55 -10.76
CA CYS A 47 7.91 -10.95 -10.58
C CYS A 47 6.50 -11.10 -9.99
N HIS A 48 6.17 -10.36 -8.92
CA HIS A 48 4.88 -10.49 -8.22
C HIS A 48 3.71 -9.72 -8.88
N LYS A 49 4.00 -8.91 -9.91
CA LYS A 49 3.04 -8.03 -10.59
C LYS A 49 2.46 -6.94 -9.68
N TRP A 50 1.73 -5.99 -10.25
CA TRP A 50 1.14 -4.89 -9.48
C TRP A 50 0.06 -5.39 -8.50
N HIS A 51 -0.69 -6.41 -8.93
CA HIS A 51 -1.81 -6.98 -8.19
C HIS A 51 -1.40 -8.09 -7.23
N GLY A 52 -0.20 -8.64 -7.35
CA GLY A 52 0.31 -9.66 -6.43
C GLY A 52 0.00 -11.11 -6.80
N ASP A 53 -0.61 -11.43 -7.95
CA ASP A 53 -0.84 -12.86 -8.30
C ASP A 53 0.43 -13.61 -8.70
N GLY A 54 1.53 -12.90 -8.94
CA GLY A 54 2.75 -13.52 -9.42
C GLY A 54 2.61 -14.00 -10.87
N GLY A 55 3.33 -15.06 -11.20
CA GLY A 55 3.47 -15.58 -12.57
C GLY A 55 4.88 -15.39 -13.14
N GLY A 56 5.03 -15.68 -14.43
CA GLY A 56 6.33 -15.66 -15.11
C GLY A 56 7.01 -14.29 -15.12
N GLY A 57 8.34 -14.30 -14.95
CA GLY A 57 9.20 -13.11 -14.99
C GLY A 57 10.68 -13.48 -15.05
N TYR A 58 11.55 -12.46 -14.96
CA TYR A 58 13.01 -12.61 -15.03
C TYR A 58 13.59 -13.51 -13.91
N GLY A 59 12.90 -13.63 -12.77
CA GLY A 59 13.26 -14.49 -11.65
C GLY A 59 12.51 -15.84 -11.58
N GLY A 60 11.87 -16.26 -12.68
CA GLY A 60 11.02 -17.46 -12.71
C GLY A 60 9.55 -17.15 -12.42
N ALA A 61 8.79 -18.19 -12.07
CA ALA A 61 7.36 -18.06 -11.75
C ALA A 61 7.18 -17.66 -10.28
N ALA A 62 6.86 -16.39 -10.03
CA ALA A 62 6.57 -15.92 -8.68
C ALA A 62 5.26 -16.51 -8.17
N LEU A 63 5.25 -16.88 -6.88
CA LEU A 63 4.04 -17.30 -6.18
C LEU A 63 3.10 -16.10 -5.97
N SER A 64 1.81 -16.38 -5.91
CA SER A 64 0.79 -15.38 -5.57
C SER A 64 0.94 -14.93 -4.13
N LEU A 65 1.14 -13.62 -3.96
CA LEU A 65 1.07 -12.94 -2.67
C LEU A 65 -0.37 -12.85 -2.16
N ARG A 66 -1.38 -12.93 -3.05
CA ARG A 66 -2.79 -12.95 -2.63
C ARG A 66 -3.15 -14.24 -1.90
N ALA A 67 -2.59 -15.36 -2.36
CA ALA A 67 -2.84 -16.70 -1.82
C ALA A 67 -1.81 -17.15 -0.76
N THR A 68 -0.84 -16.30 -0.40
CA THR A 68 0.22 -16.69 0.55
C THR A 68 -0.35 -17.02 1.93
N ALA A 69 0.12 -18.12 2.52
CA ALA A 69 -0.20 -18.49 3.91
C ALA A 69 0.77 -17.87 4.94
N LEU A 70 1.84 -17.21 4.49
CA LEU A 70 2.93 -16.74 5.36
C LEU A 70 2.46 -15.65 6.34
N THR A 71 2.96 -15.68 7.57
CA THR A 71 2.76 -14.62 8.58
C THR A 71 3.57 -13.36 8.25
N LYS A 72 3.35 -12.26 8.99
CA LYS A 72 4.13 -11.02 8.81
C LYS A 72 5.62 -11.31 8.97
N GLU A 73 6.00 -12.03 10.01
CA GLU A 73 7.38 -12.37 10.35
C GLU A 73 8.02 -13.23 9.27
N GLN A 74 7.29 -14.20 8.73
CA GLN A 74 7.76 -15.05 7.63
C GLN A 74 7.94 -14.25 6.33
N ILE A 75 7.02 -13.33 6.01
CA ILE A 75 7.18 -12.45 4.84
C ILE A 75 8.38 -11.51 5.05
N MET A 76 8.58 -10.98 6.26
CA MET A 76 9.75 -10.16 6.58
C MET A 76 11.05 -10.94 6.40
N GLU A 77 11.12 -12.19 6.88
CA GLU A 77 12.28 -13.05 6.67
C GLU A 77 12.53 -13.29 5.17
N VAL A 78 11.50 -13.62 4.40
CA VAL A 78 11.58 -13.84 2.95
C VAL A 78 12.04 -12.58 2.19
N VAL A 79 11.54 -11.39 2.55
CA VAL A 79 11.99 -10.13 1.93
C VAL A 79 13.44 -9.83 2.33
N ARG A 80 13.80 -10.03 3.61
CA ARG A 80 15.16 -9.81 4.10
C ARG A 80 16.17 -10.71 3.39
N CYS A 81 15.87 -12.01 3.34
CA CYS A 81 16.78 -13.08 3.00
C CYS A 81 16.68 -13.57 1.55
N GLY A 82 15.68 -13.14 0.80
CA GLY A 82 15.35 -13.75 -0.49
C GLY A 82 14.94 -15.21 -0.30
N ARG A 83 14.84 -15.96 -1.40
CA ARG A 83 14.52 -17.39 -1.35
C ARG A 83 15.60 -18.21 -2.07
N PRO A 84 16.42 -18.99 -1.34
CA PRO A 84 17.42 -19.86 -1.94
C PRO A 84 16.83 -20.76 -3.04
N ASN A 85 17.63 -21.03 -4.08
CA ASN A 85 17.22 -21.82 -5.25
C ASN A 85 16.02 -21.24 -6.03
N THR A 86 15.77 -19.93 -5.92
CA THR A 86 14.76 -19.22 -6.71
C THR A 86 15.33 -17.90 -7.25
N GLY A 87 14.58 -17.22 -8.12
CA GLY A 87 14.95 -15.86 -8.54
C GLY A 87 14.52 -14.74 -7.59
N MET A 88 13.98 -15.03 -6.40
CA MET A 88 13.64 -13.99 -5.43
C MET A 88 14.90 -13.53 -4.68
N PRO A 89 15.33 -12.26 -4.86
CA PRO A 89 16.60 -11.78 -4.29
C PRO A 89 16.46 -11.44 -2.81
N TYR A 90 17.61 -11.34 -2.12
CA TYR A 90 17.67 -10.76 -0.77
C TYR A 90 17.71 -9.24 -0.84
N PHE A 91 17.10 -8.55 0.13
CA PHE A 91 17.04 -7.09 0.15
C PHE A 91 17.78 -6.46 1.33
N ASP A 92 18.17 -7.23 2.34
CA ASP A 92 18.98 -6.73 3.44
C ASP A 92 20.47 -6.87 3.13
N ARG A 93 21.26 -5.84 3.47
CA ARG A 93 22.71 -5.84 3.22
C ARG A 93 23.44 -6.87 4.07
N ASP A 94 22.90 -7.19 5.23
CA ASP A 94 23.51 -8.10 6.20
C ASP A 94 22.94 -9.53 6.05
N ALA A 95 22.14 -9.79 5.01
CA ALA A 95 21.62 -11.12 4.72
C ALA A 95 22.78 -12.14 4.56
N TYR A 96 22.72 -13.19 5.39
CA TYR A 96 23.71 -14.28 5.45
C TYR A 96 25.13 -13.85 5.85
N ALA A 97 25.34 -12.65 6.42
CA ALA A 97 26.65 -12.25 6.96
C ALA A 97 26.98 -12.87 8.34
N ALA A 98 25.96 -13.40 9.03
CA ALA A 98 26.02 -14.18 10.27
C ALA A 98 24.82 -15.16 10.28
N ASP A 99 24.30 -15.58 11.44
CA ASP A 99 23.08 -16.36 11.70
C ASP A 99 21.76 -15.64 11.31
N GLY A 100 21.84 -14.75 10.33
CA GLY A 100 20.82 -13.77 9.99
C GLY A 100 19.76 -14.22 9.00
N CYS A 101 19.76 -15.45 8.47
CA CYS A 101 18.74 -15.92 7.53
C CYS A 101 18.63 -17.46 7.54
N TYR A 102 17.44 -18.00 7.83
CA TYR A 102 17.14 -19.44 7.80
C TYR A 102 18.08 -20.36 8.61
N GLY A 103 18.89 -19.81 9.52
CA GLY A 103 19.90 -20.58 10.27
C GLY A 103 21.03 -21.17 9.40
N ILE A 104 21.27 -20.61 8.21
CA ILE A 104 22.29 -21.08 7.26
C ILE A 104 23.24 -19.94 6.90
N THR A 105 24.53 -20.23 6.70
CA THR A 105 25.52 -19.23 6.29
C THR A 105 25.62 -19.11 4.77
N ARG A 106 26.32 -18.07 4.32
CA ARG A 106 26.63 -17.87 2.89
C ARG A 106 27.48 -19.01 2.32
N GLU A 107 28.41 -19.54 3.10
CA GLU A 107 29.30 -20.63 2.71
C GLU A 107 28.51 -21.93 2.52
N GLU A 108 27.58 -22.21 3.43
CA GLU A 108 26.71 -23.39 3.35
C GLU A 108 25.74 -23.32 2.17
N LEU A 109 25.31 -22.13 1.76
CA LEU A 109 24.43 -21.94 0.61
C LEU A 109 25.10 -22.16 -0.74
N GLY A 110 26.39 -21.83 -0.90
CA GLY A 110 27.10 -21.97 -2.16
C GLY A 110 26.34 -21.37 -3.36
N GLU A 111 26.09 -22.20 -4.38
CA GLU A 111 25.37 -21.79 -5.60
C GLU A 111 23.86 -21.50 -5.38
N SER A 112 23.29 -21.95 -4.26
CA SER A 112 21.90 -21.68 -3.90
C SER A 112 21.68 -20.26 -3.35
N MET A 113 22.75 -19.49 -3.16
CA MET A 113 22.71 -18.13 -2.61
C MET A 113 21.82 -17.22 -3.48
N PRO A 114 20.76 -16.59 -2.90
CA PRO A 114 19.96 -15.62 -3.63
C PRO A 114 20.83 -14.46 -4.10
N MET A 115 20.53 -13.92 -5.29
CA MET A 115 21.18 -12.70 -5.77
C MET A 115 20.76 -11.47 -4.94
N ALA A 116 21.57 -10.42 -4.96
CA ALA A 116 21.20 -9.15 -4.33
C ALA A 116 20.04 -8.49 -5.08
N GLY A 117 19.11 -7.90 -4.33
CA GLY A 117 18.03 -7.09 -4.91
C GLY A 117 18.61 -5.84 -5.60
N PRO A 118 17.92 -5.29 -6.61
CA PRO A 118 18.38 -4.10 -7.32
C PRO A 118 18.49 -2.87 -6.41
N ARG A 119 17.81 -2.89 -5.26
CA ARG A 119 17.90 -1.88 -4.21
C ARG A 119 17.91 -2.57 -2.85
N SER A 120 18.92 -2.31 -2.02
CA SER A 120 18.89 -2.75 -0.62
C SER A 120 17.89 -1.93 0.19
N LEU A 121 17.22 -2.59 1.14
CA LEU A 121 16.21 -2.02 2.02
C LEU A 121 16.70 -1.97 3.47
N ARG A 122 16.38 -0.89 4.17
CA ARG A 122 16.56 -0.78 5.63
C ARG A 122 15.46 -1.56 6.37
N PRO A 123 15.64 -1.93 7.65
CA PRO A 123 14.63 -2.66 8.41
C PRO A 123 13.22 -2.03 8.38
N ARG A 124 13.13 -0.71 8.53
CA ARG A 124 11.85 0.03 8.43
C ARG A 124 11.23 -0.01 7.03
N GLU A 125 12.04 -0.09 5.99
CA GLU A 125 11.56 -0.19 4.61
C GLU A 125 11.05 -1.61 4.32
N ILE A 126 11.73 -2.64 4.85
CA ILE A 126 11.25 -4.02 4.82
C ILE A 126 9.89 -4.12 5.50
N GLU A 127 9.76 -3.60 6.73
CA GLU A 127 8.47 -3.59 7.43
C GLU A 127 7.39 -2.86 6.62
N SER A 128 7.69 -1.68 6.08
CA SER A 128 6.74 -0.90 5.30
C SER A 128 6.21 -1.65 4.07
N VAL A 129 7.08 -2.36 3.33
CA VAL A 129 6.64 -3.14 2.16
C VAL A 129 5.87 -4.39 2.57
N VAL A 130 6.21 -5.02 3.70
CA VAL A 130 5.43 -6.14 4.23
C VAL A 130 4.04 -5.69 4.68
N ASP A 131 3.92 -4.55 5.37
CA ASP A 131 2.63 -4.00 5.77
C ASP A 131 1.75 -3.67 4.56
N TYR A 132 2.35 -3.14 3.48
CA TYR A 132 1.65 -2.98 2.21
C TYR A 132 1.18 -4.32 1.62
N VAL A 133 2.02 -5.35 1.59
CA VAL A 133 1.60 -6.69 1.09
C VAL A 133 0.45 -7.24 1.92
N LEU A 134 0.50 -7.12 3.25
CA LEU A 134 -0.52 -7.65 4.15
C LEU A 134 -1.85 -6.91 4.03
N ALA A 135 -1.80 -5.58 3.97
CA ALA A 135 -3.01 -4.76 3.94
C ALA A 135 -3.62 -4.66 2.54
N GLU A 136 -2.77 -4.61 1.49
CA GLU A 136 -3.21 -4.26 0.14
C GLU A 136 -3.23 -5.40 -0.86
N ILE A 137 -2.67 -6.57 -0.54
CA ILE A 137 -2.52 -7.68 -1.49
C ILE A 137 -3.02 -9.01 -0.91
N LYS A 138 -2.49 -9.43 0.23
CA LYS A 138 -2.79 -10.74 0.83
C LYS A 138 -4.28 -10.90 1.11
N GLY A 139 -4.87 -11.98 0.60
CA GLY A 139 -6.27 -12.33 0.85
C GLY A 139 -7.33 -11.54 0.08
N LYS A 140 -6.96 -10.60 -0.81
CA LYS A 140 -7.92 -9.74 -1.53
C LYS A 140 -8.71 -10.41 -2.68
N GLY A 141 -8.55 -11.72 -2.90
CA GLY A 141 -9.22 -12.43 -4.01
C GLY A 141 -8.77 -11.94 -5.38
N GLU A 142 -9.64 -11.99 -6.39
CA GLU A 142 -9.30 -11.53 -7.75
C GLU A 142 -9.01 -10.02 -7.81
N PRO A 143 -8.01 -9.57 -8.60
CA PRO A 143 -7.73 -8.15 -8.79
C PRO A 143 -8.94 -7.39 -9.35
N ASN A 144 -9.21 -6.20 -8.81
CA ASN A 144 -10.37 -5.39 -9.19
C ASN A 144 -10.01 -3.92 -9.44
N TYR A 145 -11.03 -3.12 -9.77
CA TYR A 145 -10.87 -1.69 -10.09
C TYR A 145 -10.26 -0.88 -8.94
N ALA A 146 -10.65 -1.17 -7.70
CA ALA A 146 -10.15 -0.46 -6.52
C ALA A 146 -8.67 -0.77 -6.28
N ASP A 147 -8.26 -2.03 -6.42
CA ASP A 147 -6.84 -2.41 -6.36
C ASP A 147 -6.03 -1.68 -7.43
N CYS A 148 -6.53 -1.62 -8.67
CA CYS A 148 -5.84 -0.97 -9.78
C CYS A 148 -5.67 0.53 -9.55
N THR A 149 -6.75 1.22 -9.18
CA THR A 149 -6.73 2.69 -8.97
C THR A 149 -5.96 3.09 -7.71
N SER A 150 -5.94 2.22 -6.69
CA SER A 150 -5.03 2.39 -5.55
C SER A 150 -3.57 2.40 -6.02
N PHE A 151 -3.20 1.43 -6.86
CA PHE A 151 -1.84 1.24 -7.34
C PHE A 151 -1.37 2.27 -8.39
N PHE A 152 -2.17 2.50 -9.43
CA PHE A 152 -1.82 3.34 -10.58
C PHE A 152 -2.41 4.75 -10.54
N GLY A 153 -3.41 4.99 -9.69
CA GLY A 153 -4.25 6.18 -9.75
C GLY A 153 -5.52 5.95 -10.59
N ASP A 154 -6.50 6.83 -10.35
CA ASP A 154 -7.81 6.87 -10.99
C ASP A 154 -7.76 7.18 -12.49
N SER A 155 -6.77 7.96 -12.93
CA SER A 155 -6.58 8.34 -14.34
C SER A 155 -5.89 7.26 -15.21
N SER A 156 -5.46 6.14 -14.62
CA SER A 156 -4.75 5.10 -15.36
C SER A 156 -5.67 4.34 -16.32
N ARG A 157 -5.34 4.38 -17.63
CA ARG A 157 -6.08 3.63 -18.67
C ARG A 157 -6.10 2.13 -18.42
N MET A 158 -5.06 1.57 -17.78
CA MET A 158 -5.01 0.15 -17.42
C MET A 158 -6.22 -0.25 -16.56
N CYS A 159 -6.65 0.63 -15.65
CA CYS A 159 -7.73 0.32 -14.72
C CYS A 159 -9.08 0.21 -15.42
N GLN A 160 -9.24 0.72 -16.64
CA GLN A 160 -10.48 0.59 -17.39
C GLN A 160 -10.87 -0.87 -17.66
N HIS A 161 -9.88 -1.78 -17.78
CA HIS A 161 -10.14 -3.22 -17.94
C HIS A 161 -10.80 -3.87 -16.73
N TYR A 162 -10.61 -3.29 -15.54
CA TYR A 162 -11.18 -3.79 -14.29
C TYR A 162 -12.46 -3.06 -13.90
N ARG A 163 -12.88 -2.06 -14.68
CA ARG A 163 -14.00 -1.20 -14.33
C ARG A 163 -15.30 -2.01 -14.33
N PRO A 164 -16.10 -1.97 -13.24
CA PRO A 164 -17.38 -2.66 -13.20
C PRO A 164 -18.30 -2.16 -14.33
N ALA A 165 -19.09 -3.07 -14.89
CA ALA A 165 -20.14 -2.70 -15.84
C ALA A 165 -21.11 -1.71 -15.17
N GLY A 166 -21.36 -0.56 -15.82
CA GLY A 166 -22.24 0.49 -15.30
C GLY A 166 -21.60 1.53 -14.38
N ALA A 167 -20.28 1.48 -14.16
CA ALA A 167 -19.57 2.58 -13.48
C ALA A 167 -19.55 3.84 -14.36
N ALA A 168 -19.79 5.01 -13.76
CA ALA A 168 -19.76 6.30 -14.46
C ALA A 168 -18.39 6.53 -15.13
N GLU A 169 -18.41 7.00 -16.39
CA GLU A 169 -17.20 7.39 -17.11
C GLU A 169 -16.49 8.53 -16.35
N PRO A 170 -15.16 8.49 -16.18
CA PRO A 170 -14.43 9.65 -15.70
C PRO A 170 -14.67 10.82 -16.66
N ALA A 171 -14.86 12.00 -16.11
CA ALA A 171 -15.13 13.18 -16.91
C ALA A 171 -13.95 13.43 -17.86
N THR A 172 -14.24 13.80 -19.11
CA THR A 172 -13.25 14.08 -20.15
C THR A 172 -13.42 15.48 -20.72
N ASP A 173 -12.34 16.09 -21.20
CA ASP A 173 -12.39 17.32 -21.98
C ASP A 173 -12.95 17.05 -23.39
N ALA A 174 -13.14 18.12 -24.18
CA ALA A 174 -13.63 18.01 -25.56
C ALA A 174 -12.72 17.19 -26.50
N ALA A 175 -11.48 16.92 -26.10
CA ALA A 175 -10.53 16.09 -26.81
C ALA A 175 -10.48 14.64 -26.28
N GLY A 176 -11.38 14.27 -25.36
CA GLY A 176 -11.45 12.94 -24.76
C GLY A 176 -10.35 12.66 -23.73
N ARG A 177 -9.63 13.67 -23.25
CA ARG A 177 -8.60 13.52 -22.21
C ARG A 177 -9.26 13.57 -20.83
N PRO A 178 -8.83 12.73 -19.86
CA PRO A 178 -9.38 12.78 -18.51
C PRO A 178 -9.13 14.15 -17.87
N ILE A 179 -10.20 14.77 -17.36
CA ILE A 179 -10.10 15.98 -16.54
C ILE A 179 -9.80 15.56 -15.11
N ALA A 180 -8.56 15.76 -14.67
CA ALA A 180 -8.17 15.57 -13.28
C ALA A 180 -8.98 16.53 -12.38
N ARG A 181 -9.47 16.03 -11.24
CA ARG A 181 -10.07 16.86 -10.18
C ARG A 181 -9.00 17.51 -9.33
#